data_AF-A0AAD0S354-F1
#
_entry.id   AF-A0AAD0S354-F1
#
_cell.length_a   1.000
_cell.length_b   1.000
_cell.length_c   1.000
_cell.angle_alpha   90.00
_cell.angle_beta   90.00
_cell.angle_gamma   90.00
#
_symmetry.space_group_name_H-M   'P 1'
#
loop_
_entity.id
_entity.type
_entity.pdbx_description
1 polymer ?
#
loop_
_entity_poly.entity_id
_entity_poly.type
_entity_poly.pdbx_seq_one_letter_code
_entity_poly.pdbx_strand_id
1 'polypeptide(L)' 'MLSGISIWQLVIILAIIVLLFGTKKLRGIGGDLGSAVKGFKKAVSEDDKTSSNNEQIEQASNTQSKETAEKSKDDHKV' A
#
# COMPACT_ATOMS: atom_id res chain seq x y z
N MET A 1 -3.77 -12.93 31.19
CA MET A 1 -4.88 -13.57 30.44
C MET A 1 -5.01 -13.12 28.98
N LEU A 2 -4.15 -12.22 28.46
CA LEU A 2 -4.23 -11.72 27.07
C LEU A 2 -3.05 -12.15 26.17
N SER A 3 -2.09 -12.94 26.66
CA SER A 3 -0.93 -13.40 25.87
C SER A 3 -1.20 -14.60 24.94
N GLY A 4 -2.46 -14.86 24.59
CA GLY A 4 -2.86 -16.04 23.81
C GLY A 4 -2.99 -15.82 22.30
N ILE A 5 -2.90 -14.58 21.83
CA ILE A 5 -2.97 -14.28 20.39
C ILE A 5 -1.57 -14.51 19.81
N SER A 6 -1.34 -15.74 19.34
CA SER A 6 -0.12 -16.08 18.61
C SER A 6 -0.19 -15.52 17.18
N ILE A 7 0.98 -15.18 16.64
CA ILE A 7 1.14 -14.60 15.31
C ILE A 7 0.47 -15.48 14.24
N TRP A 8 0.47 -16.80 14.43
CA TRP A 8 -0.12 -17.74 13.49
C TRP A 8 -1.64 -17.56 13.31
N GLN A 9 -2.35 -17.23 14.38
CA GLN A 9 -3.78 -16.99 14.37
C GLN A 9 -4.10 -15.71 13.59
N LEU A 10 -3.29 -14.66 13.77
CA LEU A 10 -3.44 -13.41 13.02
C LEU A 10 -3.27 -13.62 11.51
N VAL A 11 -2.32 -14.45 11.09
CA VAL A 11 -2.12 -14.79 9.68
C VAL A 11 -3.32 -15.55 9.10
N ILE A 12 -3.87 -16.52 9.83
CA ILE A 12 -5.08 -17.25 9.42
C ILE A 12 -6.27 -16.29 9.27
N ILE A 13 -6.49 -15.39 10.24
CA ILE A 13 -7.58 -14.39 10.17
C ILE A 13 -7.37 -13.47 8.95
N LEU A 14 -6.14 -13.01 8.72
CA LEU A 14 -5.81 -12.12 7.61
C LEU A 14 -6.10 -12.79 6.27
N ALA A 15 -5.75 -14.08 6.12
CA ALA A 15 -6.01 -14.84 4.90
C ALA A 15 -7.51 -14.91 4.58
N ILE A 16 -8.36 -15.13 5.60
CA ILE A 16 -9.82 -15.15 5.44
C ILE A 16 -10.33 -13.77 5.00
N ILE A 17 -9.88 -12.69 5.63
CA ILE A 17 -10.28 -11.32 5.24
C ILE A 17 -9.88 -11.04 3.79
N VAL A 18 -8.66 -11.41 3.38
CA VAL A 18 -8.20 -11.22 2.00
C VAL A 18 -9.05 -12.01 1.01
N LEU A 19 -9.48 -13.22 1.35
CA LEU A 19 -10.36 -14.03 0.49
C LEU A 19 -11.77 -13.45 0.38
N LEU A 20 -12.33 -12.92 1.47
CA LEU A 20 -13.68 -12.32 1.49
C LEU A 20 -13.74 -11.00 0.71
N PHE A 21 -12.76 -10.12 0.95
CA PHE A 21 -12.75 -8.78 0.36
C PHE A 21 -12.02 -8.73 -1.00
N GLY A 22 -11.19 -9.75 -1.28
CA GLY A 22 -10.31 -9.80 -2.45
C GLY A 22 -9.10 -8.86 -2.34
N THR A 23 -8.01 -9.20 -3.01
CA THR A 23 -6.77 -8.40 -2.99
C THR A 23 -6.91 -7.03 -3.67
N LYS A 24 -7.88 -6.87 -4.60
CA LYS A 24 -8.12 -5.61 -5.32
C LYS A 24 -8.58 -4.47 -4.38
N LYS A 25 -9.54 -4.73 -3.51
CA LYS A 25 -10.03 -3.72 -2.54
C LYS A 25 -8.99 -3.44 -1.45
N LEU A 26 -8.30 -4.48 -0.99
CA LEU A 26 -7.23 -4.35 0.01
C LEU A 26 -6.02 -3.59 -0.54
N ARG A 27 -5.67 -3.72 -1.82
CA ARG A 27 -4.56 -2.97 -2.43
C ARG A 27 -4.85 -1.47 -2.49
N GLY A 28 -6.06 -1.08 -2.88
CA GLY A 28 -6.45 0.33 -2.93
C GLY A 28 -6.38 0.98 -1.54
N ILE A 29 -7.15 0.45 -0.59
CA ILE A 29 -7.22 0.99 0.79
C ILE A 29 -5.89 0.82 1.54
N GLY A 30 -5.20 -0.31 1.32
CA GLY A 30 -3.91 -0.61 1.94
C GLY A 30 -2.76 0.25 1.39
N GLY A 31 -2.83 0.71 0.14
CA GLY A 31 -1.86 1.66 -0.42
C GLY A 31 -1.92 3.02 0.28
N ASP A 32 -3.12 3.54 0.48
CA ASP A 32 -3.35 4.84 1.13
C ASP A 32 -3.00 4.78 2.63
N LEU A 33 -3.52 3.76 3.33
CA LEU A 33 -3.21 3.55 4.75
C LEU A 33 -1.73 3.22 4.97
N GLY A 34 -1.14 2.40 4.09
CA GLY A 34 0.28 2.04 4.16
C GLY A 34 1.20 3.24 3.96
N SER A 35 0.84 4.16 3.06
CA SER A 35 1.59 5.40 2.84
C SER A 35 1.53 6.33 4.05
N ALA A 36 0.35 6.47 4.68
CA ALA A 36 0.19 7.24 5.91
C ALA A 36 1.01 6.65 7.08
N VAL A 37 0.93 5.33 7.27
CA VAL A 37 1.71 4.64 8.32
C VAL A 37 3.22 4.69 8.04
N LYS A 38 3.65 4.67 6.77
CA LYS A 38 5.07 4.83 6.39
C LYS A 38 5.61 6.20 6.79
N GLY A 39 4.83 7.26 6.55
CA GLY A 39 5.18 8.63 6.98
C GLY A 39 5.26 8.75 8.51
N PHE A 40 4.29 8.17 9.22
CA PHE A 40 4.29 8.13 10.68
C PHE A 40 5.52 7.39 11.23
N LYS A 41 5.84 6.20 10.71
CA LYS A 41 7.03 5.44 11.12
C LYS A 41 8.32 6.21 10.80
N LYS A 42 8.38 6.91 9.66
CA LYS A 42 9.54 7.72 9.28
C LYS A 42 9.74 8.87 10.28
N ALA A 43 8.69 9.63 10.60
CA ALA A 43 8.75 10.73 11.57
C ALA A 43 9.17 10.26 12.97
N VAL A 44 8.55 9.20 13.49
CA VAL A 44 8.91 8.62 14.79
C VAL A 44 10.36 8.10 14.78
N SER A 45 10.79 7.47 13.68
CA SER A 45 12.18 7.00 13.54
C SER A 45 13.18 8.15 13.33
N GLU A 46 12.76 9.32 12.83
CA GLU A 46 13.61 10.52 12.66
C GLU A 46 13.79 11.27 13.98
N ASP A 47 12.75 11.32 14.83
CA ASP A 47 12.87 11.81 16.20
C ASP A 47 13.87 10.96 17.01
N ASP A 48 13.84 9.63 16.87
CA ASP A 48 14.81 8.73 17.50
C ASP A 48 16.22 8.83 16.88
N LYS A 49 16.32 9.19 15.59
CA LYS A 49 17.59 9.31 14.84
C LYS A 49 18.18 10.71 14.79
N THR A 50 17.57 11.71 15.43
CA THR A 50 18.18 13.05 15.66
C THR A 50 19.35 12.99 16.67
N SER A 51 19.97 11.82 16.82
CA SER A 51 21.32 11.63 17.38
C SER A 51 22.34 11.07 16.37
N SER A 52 21.99 10.72 15.12
CA SER A 52 22.97 10.35 14.07
C SER A 52 22.40 10.35 12.64
N ASN A 53 22.83 11.36 11.88
CA ASN A 53 23.08 11.45 10.42
C ASN A 53 22.01 11.00 9.38
N ASN A 54 21.67 12.00 8.55
CA ASN A 54 21.06 12.06 7.23
C ASN A 54 21.40 10.92 6.24
N GLU A 55 20.40 10.10 5.83
CA GLU A 55 20.35 9.46 4.49
C GLU A 55 18.89 9.23 4.01
N GLN A 56 18.53 9.92 2.92
CA GLN A 56 17.81 9.47 1.71
C GLN A 56 16.53 8.63 1.85
N ILE A 57 15.38 9.11 1.33
CA ILE A 57 14.49 8.32 0.44
C ILE A 57 13.83 9.25 -0.59
N GLU A 58 14.39 9.24 -1.80
CA GLU A 58 13.76 9.66 -3.05
C GLU A 58 12.73 8.62 -3.54
N GLN A 59 11.73 9.13 -4.27
CA GLN A 59 10.96 8.53 -5.37
C GLN A 59 10.64 7.02 -5.36
N ALA A 60 9.33 6.71 -5.23
CA ALA A 60 8.70 5.60 -5.96
C ALA A 60 7.17 5.77 -6.00
N SER A 61 6.65 6.24 -7.15
CA SER A 61 5.60 5.58 -7.96
C SER A 61 4.72 6.57 -8.74
N ASN A 62 5.30 7.19 -9.76
CA ASN A 62 4.57 7.44 -11.00
C ASN A 62 4.85 6.24 -11.93
N THR A 63 3.89 5.33 -12.09
CA THR A 63 3.79 4.40 -13.24
C THR A 63 2.38 3.80 -13.28
N GLN A 64 1.60 4.31 -14.24
CA GLN A 64 0.80 3.54 -15.21
C GLN A 64 -0.53 2.92 -14.76
N SER A 65 -1.61 3.60 -15.18
CA SER A 65 -2.84 2.95 -15.63
C SER A 65 -3.40 3.71 -16.85
N LYS A 66 -2.71 3.55 -17.99
CA LYS A 66 -3.30 3.35 -19.34
C LYS A 66 -2.79 1.96 -19.75
N GLU A 67 -3.55 1.01 -20.28
CA GLU A 67 -4.67 1.08 -21.22
C GLU A 67 -5.30 -0.32 -21.28
N THR A 68 -6.61 -0.44 -21.50
CA THR A 68 -7.25 -1.30 -22.53
C THR A 68 -8.72 -1.54 -22.17
N ALA A 69 -9.59 -0.78 -22.81
CA ALA A 69 -10.87 -1.26 -23.30
C ALA A 69 -11.15 -0.48 -24.60
N GLU A 70 -10.67 -1.05 -25.71
CA GLU A 70 -11.08 -0.70 -27.07
C GLU A 70 -12.61 -0.67 -27.21
N LYS A 71 -13.13 0.39 -27.84
CA LYS A 71 -14.17 0.26 -28.87
C LYS A 71 -14.26 1.50 -29.77
N SER A 72 -13.64 1.39 -30.95
CA SER A 72 -14.19 1.72 -32.28
C SER A 72 -15.17 2.90 -32.42
N LYS A 73 -14.70 4.02 -32.99
CA LYS A 73 -15.00 4.45 -34.39
C LYS A 73 -14.29 5.76 -34.71
N ASP A 74 -13.36 5.66 -35.67
CA ASP A 74 -12.77 6.79 -36.40
C ASP A 74 -13.83 7.31 -37.39
N ASP A 75 -14.26 8.55 -37.17
CA ASP A 75 -14.99 9.36 -38.14
C ASP A 75 -14.06 10.53 -38.52
N HIS A 76 -13.87 10.65 -39.83
CA HIS A 76 -13.50 11.86 -40.57
C HIS A 76 -12.04 12.35 -40.53
N LYS A 77 -11.24 11.76 -41.43
CA LYS A 77 -10.03 12.35 -42.00
C LYS A 77 -10.37 13.62 -42.81
N VAL A 78 -9.72 14.74 -42.49
CA VAL A 78 -9.50 15.91 -43.37
C VAL A 78 -8.34 15.69 -44.34
#